data_AF-A0A372FE58-F1
#
_entry.id   AF-A0A372FE58-F1
#
_cell.length_a   1.000
_cell.length_b   1.000
_cell.length_c   1.000
_cell.angle_alpha   90.00
_cell.angle_beta   90.00
_cell.angle_gamma   90.00
#
_symmetry.space_group_name_H-M   'P 1'
#
loop_
_entity.id
_entity.type
_entity.pdbx_description
1 polymer ?
#
loop_
_entity_poly.entity_id
_entity_poly.type
_entity_poly.pdbx_seq_one_letter_code
_entity_poly.pdbx_strand_id
1 'polypeptide(L)'
;MKSKSHRNIYQYIKKSVTFVLESSAFVGILILVIFFFIAQNCHAQVDFSKIPANEKFINNRASIAVKNVLLVQRDEELDCTWKTSHAQLSGMLDTQTQDFLNDWLSGMTYFGNCEGDKECYDFQSYHYYYKATRVTHLQNDLLGFYLHEGNCKDEKSYCLENQDWEIYDLRGKRFLQEGDIIKQDEKSQAAFFTAIEKKVNKQKLNLVNDWKAYTRQLGLANNNLVVYLNNDILNSSKGIVLKFRIDEVESLLVPCFANRLKNTACEEFNQPIIGHHLMKK
;
A
#
# COMPACT_ATOMS: atom_id res chain seq x y z
N MET A 1 24.16 13.28 12.27
CA MET A 1 24.87 12.25 13.07
C MET A 1 23.87 11.44 13.90
N LYS A 2 23.23 10.41 13.33
CA LYS A 2 22.35 9.48 14.07
C LYS A 2 22.48 8.08 13.47
N SER A 3 23.48 7.31 13.91
CA SER A 3 23.59 5.87 13.60
C SER A 3 24.37 5.04 14.63
N LYS A 4 25.05 5.67 15.60
CA LYS A 4 25.80 4.95 16.64
C LYS A 4 24.94 4.44 17.82
N SER A 5 23.82 5.10 18.14
CA SER A 5 23.02 4.74 19.32
C SER A 5 22.25 3.42 19.17
N HIS A 6 21.71 3.13 17.98
CA HIS A 6 20.92 1.91 17.75
C HIS A 6 21.78 0.63 17.69
N ARG A 7 23.03 0.75 17.21
CA ARG A 7 23.97 -0.38 17.15
C ARG A 7 24.38 -0.85 18.57
N ASN A 8 24.46 0.09 19.51
CA ASN A 8 24.76 -0.21 20.91
C ASN A 8 23.61 -0.91 21.62
N ILE A 9 22.35 -0.53 21.36
CA ILE A 9 21.17 -1.18 21.96
C ILE A 9 21.04 -2.62 21.44
N TYR A 10 21.22 -2.86 20.14
CA TYR A 10 21.17 -4.21 19.59
C TYR A 10 22.28 -5.12 20.15
N GLN A 11 23.51 -4.61 20.29
CA GLN A 11 24.59 -5.38 20.91
C GLN A 11 24.39 -5.58 22.42
N TYR A 12 23.78 -4.63 23.11
CA TYR A 12 23.42 -4.76 24.52
C TYR A 12 22.36 -5.86 24.71
N ILE A 13 21.27 -5.82 23.94
CA ILE A 13 20.23 -6.85 23.97
C ILE A 13 20.82 -8.22 23.62
N LYS A 14 21.68 -8.31 22.60
CA LYS A 14 22.34 -9.57 22.22
C LYS A 14 23.19 -10.13 23.37
N LYS A 15 23.99 -9.29 24.05
CA LYS A 15 24.80 -9.70 25.22
C LYS A 15 23.93 -10.11 26.41
N SER A 16 22.84 -9.38 26.68
CA SER A 16 21.90 -9.72 27.75
C SER A 16 21.19 -11.04 27.48
N VAL A 17 20.81 -11.34 26.23
CA VAL A 17 20.24 -12.63 25.83
C VAL A 17 21.25 -13.77 26.03
N THR A 18 22.51 -13.59 25.64
CA THR A 18 23.55 -14.62 25.85
C THR A 18 23.81 -14.88 27.34
N PHE A 19 23.92 -13.83 28.15
CA PHE A 19 24.11 -13.95 29.60
C PHE A 19 22.94 -14.67 30.31
N VAL A 20 21.71 -14.44 29.83
CA VAL A 20 20.50 -15.06 30.38
C VAL A 20 20.35 -16.52 29.93
N LEU A 21 20.82 -16.87 28.71
CA LEU A 21 20.93 -18.25 28.24
C LEU A 21 21.97 -19.06 29.04
N GLU A 22 23.08 -18.44 29.46
CA GLU A 22 24.15 -19.08 30.24
C GLU A 22 23.77 -19.30 31.71
N SER A 23 22.83 -18.52 32.27
CA SER A 23 22.45 -18.55 33.69
C SER A 23 21.26 -19.45 34.00
N SER A 24 20.74 -20.22 33.03
CA SER A 24 19.56 -21.10 33.19
C SER A 24 18.31 -20.40 33.75
N ALA A 25 18.23 -19.07 33.65
CA ALA A 25 17.10 -18.27 34.13
C ALA A 25 15.99 -18.27 33.07
N PHE A 26 15.27 -19.40 32.98
CA PHE A 26 14.18 -19.65 32.01
C PHE A 26 13.18 -18.48 31.91
N VAL A 27 12.86 -17.84 33.05
CA VAL A 27 11.97 -16.67 33.13
C VAL A 27 12.55 -15.45 32.41
N GLY A 28 13.86 -15.21 32.52
CA GLY A 28 14.53 -14.09 31.83
C GLY A 28 14.60 -14.29 30.32
N ILE A 29 14.78 -15.55 29.85
CA ILE A 29 14.75 -15.89 28.43
C ILE A 29 13.36 -15.62 27.86
N LEU A 30 12.31 -16.07 28.56
CA LEU A 30 10.92 -15.88 28.16
C LEU A 30 10.57 -14.39 28.05
N ILE A 31 10.97 -13.58 29.05
CA ILE A 31 10.75 -12.13 29.07
C ILE A 31 11.50 -11.44 27.93
N LEU A 32 12.76 -11.81 27.64
CA LEU A 32 13.52 -11.23 26.54
C LEU A 32 12.96 -11.63 25.17
N VAL A 33 12.45 -12.85 25.01
CA VAL A 33 11.74 -13.29 23.81
C VAL A 33 10.44 -12.49 23.64
N ILE A 34 9.68 -12.28 24.72
CA ILE A 34 8.48 -11.42 24.71
C ILE A 34 8.86 -9.98 24.34
N PHE A 35 9.90 -9.38 24.94
CA PHE A 35 10.36 -8.04 24.58
C PHE A 35 10.89 -7.97 23.15
N PHE A 36 11.53 -9.03 22.65
CA PHE A 36 11.97 -9.10 21.26
C PHE A 36 10.78 -9.16 20.30
N PHE A 37 9.74 -9.94 20.62
CA PHE A 37 8.49 -9.95 19.86
C PHE A 37 7.77 -8.59 19.94
N ILE A 38 7.73 -7.94 21.11
CA ILE A 38 7.16 -6.58 21.26
C ILE A 38 7.96 -5.57 20.42
N ALA A 39 9.29 -5.60 20.49
CA ALA A 39 10.16 -4.70 19.73
C ALA A 39 10.09 -4.94 18.22
N GLN A 40 9.95 -6.19 17.76
CA GLN A 40 9.70 -6.50 16.35
C GLN A 40 8.35 -5.97 15.87
N ASN A 41 7.33 -5.96 16.73
CA ASN A 41 6.00 -5.43 16.42
C ASN A 41 5.90 -3.89 16.51
N CYS A 42 6.85 -3.19 17.15
CA CYS A 42 6.96 -1.72 17.15
C CYS A 42 7.41 -1.11 15.80
N HIS A 43 7.55 -1.91 14.73
CA HIS A 43 7.97 -1.42 13.41
C HIS A 43 6.82 -1.29 12.39
N ALA A 44 5.58 -1.24 12.88
CA ALA A 44 4.35 -1.19 12.10
C ALA A 44 3.90 0.24 11.73
N GLN A 45 4.83 1.10 11.33
CA GLN A 45 4.51 2.48 10.94
C GLN A 45 5.02 2.79 9.55
N VAL A 46 4.26 3.60 8.81
CA VAL A 46 4.80 4.29 7.64
C VAL A 46 5.94 5.18 8.07
N ASP A 47 7.15 4.72 7.77
CA ASP A 47 8.34 5.51 7.91
C ASP A 47 8.38 6.56 6.78
N PHE A 48 7.70 7.69 7.01
CA PHE A 48 7.69 8.84 6.11
C PHE A 48 9.11 9.31 5.74
N SER A 49 10.12 9.02 6.55
CA SER A 49 11.52 9.37 6.22
C SER A 49 12.09 8.57 5.05
N LYS A 50 11.45 7.44 4.69
CA LYS A 50 11.79 6.63 3.51
C LYS A 50 11.04 7.04 2.25
N ILE A 51 10.05 7.93 2.35
CA ILE A 51 9.37 8.49 1.17
C ILE A 51 10.30 9.55 0.58
N PRO A 52 10.82 9.38 -0.66
CA PRO A 52 11.71 10.36 -1.24
C PRO A 52 10.97 11.69 -1.44
N ALA A 53 11.59 12.82 -1.07
CA ALA A 53 10.96 14.12 -1.24
C ALA A 53 10.64 14.43 -2.71
N ASN A 54 11.48 13.93 -3.63
CA ASN A 54 11.26 14.04 -5.07
C ASN A 54 11.63 12.72 -5.75
N GLU A 55 10.80 12.30 -6.71
CA GLU A 55 11.04 11.17 -7.61
C GLU A 55 10.89 11.67 -9.05
N LYS A 56 11.59 11.03 -10.00
CA LYS A 56 11.46 11.34 -11.43
C LYS A 56 11.14 10.07 -12.18
N PHE A 57 10.16 10.17 -13.07
CA PHE A 57 9.70 9.10 -13.92
C PHE A 57 9.78 9.54 -15.38
N ILE A 58 9.84 8.56 -16.28
CA ILE A 58 9.84 8.79 -17.73
C ILE A 58 8.61 8.11 -18.30
N ASN A 59 7.70 8.91 -18.86
CA ASN A 59 6.53 8.41 -19.57
C ASN A 59 6.52 8.94 -21.00
N ASN A 60 6.54 8.06 -22.01
CA ASN A 60 6.49 8.45 -23.42
C ASN A 60 7.44 9.61 -23.78
N ARG A 61 8.69 9.55 -23.29
CA ARG A 61 9.74 10.58 -23.46
C ARG A 61 9.52 11.91 -22.71
N ALA A 62 8.39 12.09 -22.03
CA ALA A 62 8.20 13.17 -21.06
C ALA A 62 8.80 12.78 -19.71
N SER A 63 9.53 13.71 -19.08
CA SER A 63 9.99 13.55 -17.71
C SER A 63 8.95 14.12 -16.76
N ILE A 64 8.34 13.24 -15.97
CA ILE A 64 7.34 13.61 -14.97
C ILE A 64 8.02 13.58 -13.61
N ALA A 65 7.97 14.69 -12.90
CA ALA A 65 8.50 14.80 -11.54
C ALA A 65 7.37 14.64 -10.54
N VAL A 66 7.64 13.88 -9.48
CA VAL A 66 6.73 13.67 -8.35
C VAL A 66 7.38 14.26 -7.13
N LYS A 67 6.73 15.25 -6.51
CA LYS A 67 7.12 15.82 -5.22
C LYS A 67 6.21 15.26 -4.14
N ASN A 68 6.75 14.71 -3.07
CA ASN A 68 5.96 14.27 -1.93
C ASN A 68 5.89 15.42 -0.90
N VAL A 69 4.69 15.94 -0.66
CA VAL A 69 4.44 17.08 0.24
C VAL A 69 4.03 16.54 1.59
N LEU A 70 4.91 16.69 2.58
CA LEU A 70 4.67 16.29 3.96
C LEU A 70 4.01 17.44 4.75
N LEU A 71 2.91 17.15 5.43
CA LEU A 71 2.27 18.03 6.40
C LEU A 71 2.12 17.31 7.73
N VAL A 72 2.39 18.03 8.82
CA VAL A 72 2.15 17.57 10.19
C VAL A 72 1.29 18.61 10.88
N GLN A 73 0.14 18.18 11.40
CA GLN A 73 -0.77 19.01 12.18
C GLN A 73 -0.90 18.38 13.57
N ARG A 74 -0.84 19.21 14.62
CA ARG A 74 -1.10 18.81 15.99
C ARG A 74 -2.24 19.66 16.53
N ASP A 75 -3.22 19.01 17.13
CA ASP A 75 -4.25 19.64 17.96
C ASP A 75 -3.94 19.33 19.42
N GLU A 76 -3.69 20.36 20.21
CA GLU A 76 -3.35 20.24 21.62
C GLU A 76 -4.57 19.99 22.50
N GLU A 77 -5.77 20.42 22.08
CA GLU A 77 -7.01 20.23 22.84
C GLU A 77 -7.47 18.77 22.80
N LEU A 78 -7.29 18.13 21.64
CA LEU A 78 -7.63 16.72 21.42
C LEU A 78 -6.46 15.76 21.70
N ASP A 79 -5.27 16.29 22.02
CA ASP A 79 -3.98 15.58 22.03
C ASP A 79 -3.85 14.66 20.81
N CYS A 80 -4.03 15.21 19.62
CA CYS A 80 -4.05 14.47 18.36
C CYS A 80 -2.97 14.97 17.39
N THR A 81 -2.33 14.06 16.69
CA THR A 81 -1.36 14.36 15.63
C THR A 81 -1.77 13.71 14.32
N TRP A 82 -1.88 14.52 13.27
CA TRP A 82 -2.06 14.07 11.89
C TRP A 82 -0.78 14.26 11.11
N LYS A 83 -0.39 13.24 10.35
CA LYS A 83 0.75 13.29 9.46
C LYS A 83 0.34 12.84 8.06
N THR A 84 0.40 13.74 7.10
CA THR A 84 0.05 13.44 5.71
C THR A 84 1.25 13.57 4.80
N SER A 85 1.30 12.72 3.77
CA SER A 85 2.21 12.91 2.64
C SER A 85 1.43 12.66 1.36
N HIS A 86 1.25 13.66 0.51
CA HIS A 86 0.67 13.43 -0.81
C HIS A 86 1.69 13.60 -1.92
N ALA A 87 1.55 12.79 -2.95
CA ALA A 87 2.29 12.95 -4.19
C ALA A 87 1.70 14.10 -5.02
N GLN A 88 2.57 14.96 -5.55
CA GLN A 88 2.24 16.03 -6.48
C GLN A 88 2.99 15.81 -7.79
N LEU A 89 2.23 15.59 -8.86
CA LEU A 89 2.71 15.39 -10.22
C LEU A 89 2.99 16.74 -10.91
N SER A 90 4.07 16.78 -11.69
CA SER A 90 4.42 17.91 -12.54
C SER A 90 5.13 17.45 -13.81
N GLY A 91 4.97 18.19 -14.91
CA GLY A 91 5.63 17.89 -16.18
C GLY A 91 4.83 16.94 -17.09
N MET A 92 3.55 16.72 -16.81
CA MET A 92 2.65 16.03 -17.74
C MET A 92 2.30 16.94 -18.92
N LEU A 93 2.17 16.37 -20.12
CA LEU A 93 1.76 17.11 -21.32
C LEU A 93 0.28 17.52 -21.25
N ASP A 94 -0.56 16.66 -20.70
CA ASP A 94 -1.97 16.96 -20.43
C ASP A 94 -2.09 17.55 -19.02
N THR A 95 -2.14 18.87 -18.94
CA THR A 95 -2.23 19.60 -17.66
C THR A 95 -3.56 19.40 -16.97
N GLN A 96 -4.66 19.18 -17.70
CA GLN A 96 -5.96 18.94 -17.08
C GLN A 96 -5.98 17.60 -16.34
N THR A 97 -5.42 16.55 -16.95
CA THR A 97 -5.27 15.25 -16.28
C THR A 97 -4.31 15.36 -15.10
N GLN A 98 -3.24 16.16 -15.21
CA GLN A 98 -2.33 16.41 -14.10
C GLN A 98 -3.03 17.07 -12.91
N ASP A 99 -3.82 18.11 -13.16
CA ASP A 99 -4.53 18.86 -12.11
C ASP A 99 -5.56 17.97 -11.44
N PHE A 100 -6.35 17.21 -12.22
CA PHE A 100 -7.27 16.19 -11.69
C PHE A 100 -6.56 15.17 -10.79
N LEU A 101 -5.41 14.63 -11.22
CA LEU A 101 -4.67 13.65 -10.43
C LEU A 101 -4.09 14.28 -9.15
N ASN A 102 -3.62 15.52 -9.20
CA ASN A 102 -3.13 16.24 -8.03
C ASN A 102 -4.26 16.52 -7.02
N ASP A 103 -5.44 16.92 -7.50
CA ASP A 103 -6.62 17.11 -6.67
C ASP A 103 -7.06 15.79 -6.03
N TRP A 104 -7.06 14.70 -6.82
CA TRP A 104 -7.38 13.37 -6.31
C TRP A 104 -6.36 12.90 -5.25
N LEU A 105 -5.05 13.00 -5.54
CA LEU A 105 -3.97 12.57 -4.63
C LEU A 105 -3.94 13.38 -3.32
N SER A 106 -4.23 14.68 -3.39
CA SER A 106 -4.34 15.53 -2.20
C SER A 106 -5.62 15.24 -1.41
N GLY A 107 -6.75 15.06 -2.10
CA GLY A 107 -8.04 14.70 -1.52
C GLY A 107 -8.00 13.37 -0.75
N MET A 108 -7.31 12.35 -1.26
CA MET A 108 -7.14 11.06 -0.56
C MET A 108 -6.30 11.17 0.73
N THR A 109 -5.55 12.26 0.89
CA THR A 109 -4.79 12.54 2.13
C THR A 109 -5.43 13.61 2.99
N TYR A 110 -6.57 14.17 2.57
CA TYR A 110 -7.30 15.14 3.36
C TYR A 110 -7.88 14.44 4.59
N PHE A 111 -7.56 14.98 5.76
CA PHE A 111 -8.30 14.68 6.97
C PHE A 111 -9.43 15.70 7.03
N GLY A 112 -10.68 15.23 7.01
CA GLY A 112 -11.84 16.07 7.27
C GLY A 112 -11.66 16.87 8.56
N ASN A 113 -12.34 18.01 8.66
CA ASN A 113 -12.53 18.69 9.94
C ASN A 113 -13.29 17.73 10.88
N CYS A 114 -12.87 17.67 12.15
CA CYS A 114 -13.34 16.70 13.16
C CYS A 114 -14.87 16.66 13.39
N GLU A 115 -15.61 17.60 12.83
CA GLU A 115 -17.06 17.68 12.94
C GLU A 115 -17.83 17.03 11.77
N GLY A 116 -17.19 16.81 10.61
CA GLY A 116 -17.88 16.41 9.38
C GLY A 116 -17.80 14.93 9.04
N ASP A 117 -16.61 14.35 9.16
CA ASP A 117 -16.37 12.97 8.77
C ASP A 117 -16.19 12.10 10.02
N LYS A 118 -17.11 11.15 10.19
CA LYS A 118 -17.10 10.14 11.24
C LYS A 118 -15.93 9.15 11.10
N GLU A 119 -14.76 9.54 10.62
CA GLU A 119 -13.52 8.74 10.69
C GLU A 119 -12.86 8.84 12.08
N CYS A 120 -13.37 9.75 12.92
CA CYS A 120 -12.95 9.99 14.29
C CYS A 120 -13.45 8.95 15.31
N TYR A 121 -13.61 7.68 14.92
CA TYR A 121 -14.41 6.70 15.69
C TYR A 121 -13.85 6.31 17.06
N ASP A 122 -12.64 6.71 17.46
CA ASP A 122 -12.13 6.38 18.80
C ASP A 122 -10.92 7.25 19.25
N PHE A 123 -11.11 8.57 19.41
CA PHE A 123 -10.10 9.45 20.02
C PHE A 123 -9.73 9.08 21.46
N GLN A 124 -10.49 8.20 22.12
CA GLN A 124 -10.14 7.70 23.45
C GLN A 124 -9.00 6.66 23.40
N SER A 125 -8.81 6.02 22.25
CA SER A 125 -7.81 4.96 22.05
C SER A 125 -6.69 5.34 21.07
N TYR A 126 -6.91 6.29 20.16
CA TYR A 126 -5.99 6.66 19.09
C TYR A 126 -5.73 8.18 19.05
N HIS A 127 -4.45 8.57 19.08
CA HIS A 127 -4.00 9.97 19.10
C HIS A 127 -3.06 10.32 17.94
N TYR A 128 -2.73 9.33 17.10
CA TYR A 128 -1.85 9.51 15.96
C TYR A 128 -2.46 8.92 14.70
N TYR A 129 -2.63 9.77 13.69
CA TYR A 129 -3.27 9.45 12.43
C TYR A 129 -2.31 9.78 11.29
N TYR A 130 -2.23 8.90 10.29
CA TYR A 130 -1.47 9.21 9.10
C TYR A 130 -2.17 8.76 7.82
N LYS A 131 -1.97 9.52 6.74
CA LYS A 131 -2.42 9.20 5.37
C LYS A 131 -1.31 9.55 4.39
N ALA A 132 -0.92 8.61 3.54
CA ALA A 132 0.15 8.82 2.57
C ALA A 132 -0.25 8.31 1.20
N THR A 133 -0.24 9.17 0.17
CA THR A 133 -0.29 8.74 -1.23
C THR A 133 1.12 8.73 -1.82
N ARG A 134 1.41 7.74 -2.66
CA ARG A 134 2.69 7.64 -3.37
C ARG A 134 2.51 7.08 -4.77
N VAL A 135 3.23 7.67 -5.72
CA VAL A 135 3.40 7.12 -7.07
C VAL A 135 4.42 5.98 -7.03
N THR A 136 4.01 4.79 -7.43
CA THR A 136 4.85 3.58 -7.45
C THR A 136 5.28 3.16 -8.85
N HIS A 137 4.59 3.65 -9.86
CA HIS A 137 4.87 3.35 -11.25
C HIS A 137 4.38 4.47 -12.15
N LEU A 138 5.16 4.79 -13.17
CA LEU A 138 4.73 5.69 -14.23
C LEU A 138 5.51 5.36 -15.50
N GLN A 139 4.86 4.61 -16.39
CA GLN A 139 5.45 4.14 -17.65
C GLN A 139 4.35 3.78 -18.64
N ASN A 140 4.55 4.10 -19.93
CA ASN A 140 3.66 3.75 -21.05
C ASN A 140 2.18 4.09 -20.77
N ASP A 141 1.94 5.30 -20.28
CA ASP A 141 0.63 5.86 -19.90
C ASP A 141 -0.11 5.10 -18.79
N LEU A 142 0.60 4.25 -18.03
CA LEU A 142 0.08 3.64 -16.82
C LEU A 142 0.71 4.30 -15.60
N LEU A 143 -0.13 4.88 -14.75
CA LEU A 143 0.26 5.49 -13.48
C LEU A 143 -0.23 4.57 -12.35
N GLY A 144 0.71 3.98 -11.61
CA GLY A 144 0.40 3.22 -10.40
C GLY A 144 0.65 4.06 -9.16
N PHE A 145 -0.25 3.97 -8.19
CA PHE A 145 -0.09 4.62 -6.89
C PHE A 145 -0.68 3.73 -5.79
N TYR A 146 -0.30 4.03 -4.56
CA TYR A 146 -0.98 3.49 -3.40
C TYR A 146 -1.26 4.58 -2.37
N LEU A 147 -2.38 4.43 -1.67
CA LEU A 147 -2.67 5.08 -0.42
C LEU A 147 -2.25 4.14 0.72
N HIS A 148 -1.71 4.71 1.79
CA HIS A 148 -1.49 3.99 3.03
C HIS A 148 -1.90 4.90 4.17
N GLU A 149 -2.84 4.42 4.95
CA GLU A 149 -3.37 5.10 6.11
C GLU A 149 -3.24 4.24 7.36
N GLY A 150 -3.20 4.89 8.52
CA GLY A 150 -3.25 4.15 9.76
C GLY A 150 -3.53 5.01 10.98
N ASN A 151 -4.11 4.35 11.98
CA ASN A 151 -4.54 4.95 13.24
C ASN A 151 -3.83 4.23 14.40
N CYS A 152 -3.13 4.97 15.25
CA CYS A 152 -2.37 4.44 16.38
C CYS A 152 -2.58 5.27 17.65
N LYS A 153 -2.34 4.63 18.80
CA LYS A 153 -2.38 5.30 20.10
C LYS A 153 -1.38 6.44 20.20
N ASP A 154 -0.19 6.29 19.63
CA ASP A 154 0.85 7.31 19.55
C ASP A 154 1.83 6.99 18.41
N GLU A 155 2.81 7.87 18.15
CA GLU A 155 3.87 7.69 17.13
C GLU A 155 4.82 6.51 17.45
N LYS A 156 4.62 5.71 18.50
CA LYS A 156 5.47 4.54 18.80
C LYS A 156 4.68 3.24 18.89
N SER A 157 3.37 3.33 18.86
CA SER A 157 2.45 2.22 18.98
C SER A 157 2.19 1.54 17.65
N TYR A 158 1.71 0.31 17.72
CA TYR A 158 1.14 -0.40 16.58
C TYR A 158 -0.05 0.39 16.02
N CYS A 159 -0.12 0.51 14.70
CA CYS A 159 -1.21 1.17 14.00
C CYS A 159 -2.13 0.12 13.36
N LEU A 160 -3.44 0.38 13.36
CA LEU A 160 -4.34 -0.28 12.44
C LEU A 160 -4.11 0.35 11.07
N GLU A 161 -3.52 -0.40 10.16
CA GLU A 161 -3.07 0.09 8.85
C GLU A 161 -4.00 -0.43 7.75
N ASN A 162 -4.35 0.44 6.80
CA ASN A 162 -4.98 0.07 5.54
C ASN A 162 -4.13 0.57 4.36
N GLN A 163 -4.18 -0.17 3.24
CA GLN A 163 -3.53 0.23 2.00
C GLN A 163 -4.53 0.11 0.88
N ASP A 164 -4.51 1.09 -0.03
CA ASP A 164 -5.26 1.04 -1.28
C ASP A 164 -4.31 1.10 -2.47
N TRP A 165 -4.40 0.13 -3.38
CA TRP A 165 -3.58 0.08 -4.60
C TRP A 165 -4.44 0.23 -5.84
N GLU A 166 -4.02 1.13 -6.72
CA GLU A 166 -4.76 1.39 -7.95
C GLU A 166 -3.82 1.72 -9.13
N ILE A 167 -4.40 1.67 -10.32
CA ILE A 167 -3.73 1.99 -11.58
C ILE A 167 -4.64 2.94 -12.35
N TYR A 168 -4.12 4.11 -12.71
CA TYR A 168 -4.78 5.07 -13.59
C TYR A 168 -4.21 4.95 -15.00
N ASP A 169 -5.11 4.83 -15.96
CA ASP A 169 -4.82 4.90 -17.37
C ASP A 169 -4.81 6.36 -17.84
N LEU A 170 -3.63 6.91 -18.14
CA LEU A 170 -3.47 8.28 -18.63
C LEU A 170 -4.07 8.49 -20.03
N ARG A 171 -4.17 7.44 -20.85
CA ARG A 171 -4.75 7.51 -22.20
C ARG A 171 -6.27 7.45 -22.14
N GLY A 172 -6.80 6.49 -21.39
CA GLY A 172 -8.24 6.31 -21.18
C GLY A 172 -8.86 7.24 -20.13
N LYS A 173 -8.03 8.02 -19.41
CA LYS A 173 -8.41 8.98 -18.37
C LYS A 173 -9.31 8.38 -17.28
N ARG A 174 -8.99 7.17 -16.82
CA ARG A 174 -9.78 6.45 -15.82
C ARG A 174 -8.94 5.51 -14.97
N PHE A 175 -9.45 5.16 -13.79
CA PHE A 175 -8.92 4.06 -13.00
C PHE A 175 -9.27 2.71 -13.64
N LEU A 176 -8.35 1.77 -13.55
CA LEU A 176 -8.50 0.40 -14.05
C LEU A 176 -9.07 -0.49 -12.96
N GLN A 177 -10.03 -1.33 -13.33
CA GLN A 177 -10.58 -2.37 -12.48
C GLN A 177 -9.86 -3.70 -12.72
N GLU A 178 -10.09 -4.69 -11.85
CA GLU A 178 -9.54 -6.04 -12.02
C GLU A 178 -9.88 -6.63 -13.41
N GLY A 179 -11.08 -6.35 -13.93
CA GLY A 179 -11.52 -6.75 -15.28
C GLY A 179 -10.70 -6.16 -16.43
N ASP A 180 -10.07 -5.01 -16.22
CA ASP A 180 -9.19 -4.37 -17.21
C ASP A 180 -7.77 -4.93 -17.18
N ILE A 181 -7.38 -5.55 -16.06
CA ILE A 181 -6.01 -5.98 -15.77
C ILE A 181 -5.86 -7.48 -15.98
N ILE A 182 -6.78 -8.27 -15.43
CA ILE A 182 -6.79 -9.74 -15.46
C ILE A 182 -7.92 -10.21 -16.38
N LYS A 183 -7.63 -11.18 -17.25
CA LYS A 183 -8.65 -11.81 -18.10
C LYS A 183 -9.76 -12.43 -17.23
N GLN A 184 -11.00 -12.23 -17.65
CA GLN A 184 -12.18 -12.68 -16.92
C GLN A 184 -12.68 -14.06 -17.37
N ASP A 185 -11.95 -14.75 -18.24
CA ASP A 185 -12.26 -16.15 -18.57
C ASP A 185 -11.93 -17.08 -17.39
N GLU A 186 -12.73 -18.11 -17.22
CA GLU A 186 -12.68 -19.03 -16.07
C GLU A 186 -11.27 -19.62 -15.85
N LYS A 187 -10.59 -19.97 -16.95
CA LYS A 187 -9.25 -20.56 -16.89
C LYS A 187 -8.21 -19.56 -16.38
N SER A 188 -8.24 -18.33 -16.87
CA SER A 188 -7.32 -17.28 -16.43
C SER A 188 -7.57 -16.89 -14.96
N GLN A 189 -8.84 -16.77 -14.56
CA GLN A 189 -9.22 -16.47 -13.17
C GLN A 189 -8.77 -17.58 -12.21
N ALA A 190 -9.02 -18.84 -12.55
CA ALA A 190 -8.56 -19.98 -11.74
C ALA A 190 -7.04 -19.98 -11.57
N ALA A 191 -6.29 -19.76 -12.65
CA ALA A 191 -4.83 -19.69 -12.60
C ALA A 191 -4.32 -18.49 -11.78
N PHE A 192 -4.97 -17.33 -11.87
CA PHE A 192 -4.65 -16.16 -11.06
C PHE A 192 -4.87 -16.42 -9.57
N PHE A 193 -6.02 -17.02 -9.20
CA PHE A 193 -6.29 -17.37 -7.81
C PHE A 193 -5.32 -18.41 -7.26
N THR A 194 -4.99 -19.45 -8.03
CA THR A 194 -3.96 -20.42 -7.64
C THR A 194 -2.59 -19.75 -7.43
N ALA A 195 -2.24 -18.76 -8.25
CA ALA A 195 -0.99 -18.02 -8.09
C ALA A 195 -0.96 -17.20 -6.79
N ILE A 196 -2.09 -16.59 -6.41
CA ILE A 196 -2.28 -15.91 -5.12
C ILE A 196 -2.13 -16.91 -3.97
N GLU A 197 -2.93 -17.98 -3.96
CA GLU A 197 -2.92 -19.02 -2.92
C GLU A 197 -1.50 -19.57 -2.70
N LYS A 198 -0.75 -19.81 -3.79
CA LYS A 198 0.64 -20.25 -3.72
C LYS A 198 1.55 -19.26 -3.00
N LYS A 199 1.43 -17.95 -3.27
CA LYS A 199 2.25 -16.91 -2.60
C LYS A 199 1.83 -16.69 -1.15
N VAL A 200 0.54 -16.80 -0.82
CA VAL A 200 0.02 -16.72 0.55
C VAL A 200 0.49 -17.92 1.38
N ASN A 201 0.34 -19.14 0.85
CA ASN A 201 0.80 -20.37 1.52
C ASN A 201 2.31 -20.39 1.74
N LYS A 202 3.10 -19.83 0.81
CA LYS A 202 4.55 -19.68 0.99
C LYS A 202 4.90 -18.79 2.20
N GLN A 203 4.01 -17.86 2.56
CA GLN A 203 4.16 -16.98 3.72
C GLN A 203 3.48 -17.53 4.99
N LYS A 204 2.95 -18.77 4.93
CA LYS A 204 2.27 -19.45 6.05
C LYS A 204 1.07 -18.66 6.60
N LEU A 205 0.38 -17.93 5.73
CA LEU A 205 -0.88 -17.26 6.04
C LEU A 205 -2.05 -18.08 5.51
N ASN A 206 -3.24 -17.84 6.04
CA ASN A 206 -4.47 -18.50 5.61
C ASN A 206 -5.40 -17.48 4.95
N LEU A 207 -6.17 -17.94 3.96
CA LEU A 207 -7.24 -17.17 3.35
C LEU A 207 -8.57 -17.60 3.97
N VAL A 208 -9.52 -16.68 4.10
CA VAL A 208 -10.91 -17.03 4.44
C VAL A 208 -11.54 -17.86 3.32
N ASN A 209 -12.52 -18.71 3.65
CA ASN A 209 -13.06 -19.72 2.72
C ASN A 209 -13.60 -19.13 1.41
N ASP A 210 -14.19 -17.93 1.47
CA ASP A 210 -14.85 -17.23 0.38
C ASP A 210 -14.01 -16.05 -0.16
N TRP A 211 -12.70 -16.02 0.11
CA TRP A 211 -11.82 -14.89 -0.23
C TRP A 211 -11.88 -14.46 -1.70
N LYS A 212 -12.23 -15.36 -2.62
CA LYS A 212 -12.37 -15.10 -4.06
C LYS A 212 -13.50 -14.12 -4.38
N ALA A 213 -14.50 -13.98 -3.50
CA ALA A 213 -15.60 -13.04 -3.66
C ALA A 213 -15.21 -11.59 -3.30
N TYR A 214 -14.11 -11.38 -2.57
CA TYR A 214 -13.66 -10.07 -2.15
C TYR A 214 -13.00 -9.34 -3.31
N THR A 215 -13.24 -8.03 -3.43
CA THR A 215 -12.50 -7.20 -4.39
C THR A 215 -11.05 -7.09 -3.93
N ARG A 216 -10.11 -7.37 -4.83
CA ARG A 216 -8.68 -7.21 -4.56
C ARG A 216 -8.21 -5.90 -5.15
N GLN A 217 -7.23 -5.31 -4.51
CA GLN A 217 -6.61 -4.10 -5.02
C GLN A 217 -5.37 -4.46 -5.82
N LEU A 218 -5.25 -3.79 -6.96
CA LEU A 218 -4.26 -4.10 -7.97
C LEU A 218 -3.47 -2.84 -8.29
N GLY A 219 -2.16 -2.94 -8.23
CA GLY A 219 -1.25 -1.83 -8.47
C GLY A 219 -0.06 -2.23 -9.32
N LEU A 220 0.77 -1.25 -9.66
CA LEU A 220 2.06 -1.46 -10.32
C LEU A 220 3.18 -0.89 -9.46
N ALA A 221 4.25 -1.66 -9.27
CA ALA A 221 5.45 -1.18 -8.59
C ALA A 221 6.69 -1.90 -9.11
N ASN A 222 7.73 -1.16 -9.50
CA ASN A 222 9.02 -1.71 -9.94
C ASN A 222 8.87 -2.84 -10.98
N ASN A 223 8.05 -2.64 -12.01
CA ASN A 223 7.77 -3.65 -13.04
C ASN A 223 7.19 -4.98 -12.50
N ASN A 224 6.42 -4.90 -11.42
CA ASN A 224 5.62 -6.00 -10.90
C ASN A 224 4.16 -5.57 -10.84
N LEU A 225 3.27 -6.53 -11.11
CA LEU A 225 1.87 -6.44 -10.70
C LEU A 225 1.82 -6.66 -9.19
N VAL A 226 1.22 -5.72 -8.49
CA VAL A 226 0.97 -5.79 -7.05
C VAL A 226 -0.46 -6.22 -6.84
N VAL A 227 -0.66 -7.23 -6.01
CA VAL A 227 -1.97 -7.63 -5.49
C VAL A 227 -1.93 -7.42 -3.98
N TYR A 228 -2.76 -6.52 -3.47
CA TYR A 228 -2.94 -6.37 -2.04
C TYR A 228 -4.17 -7.15 -1.58
N LEU A 229 -3.98 -7.98 -0.56
CA LEU A 229 -5.08 -8.64 0.15
C LEU A 229 -5.17 -8.00 1.52
N ASN A 230 -6.34 -7.43 1.84
CA ASN A 230 -6.55 -6.80 3.13
C ASN A 230 -6.60 -7.83 4.27
N ASN A 231 -6.66 -7.31 5.49
CA ASN A 231 -6.75 -8.08 6.73
C ASN A 231 -7.97 -9.02 6.77
N ASP A 232 -9.11 -8.59 6.20
CA ASP A 232 -10.35 -9.39 6.17
C ASP A 232 -10.21 -10.65 5.31
N ILE A 233 -9.53 -10.54 4.17
CA ILE A 233 -9.23 -11.68 3.28
C ILE A 233 -8.32 -12.72 3.96
N LEU A 234 -7.41 -12.27 4.84
CA LEU A 234 -6.38 -13.10 5.47
C LEU A 234 -6.74 -13.58 6.88
N ASN A 235 -7.86 -13.13 7.46
CA ASN A 235 -8.18 -13.30 8.87
C ASN A 235 -6.96 -12.98 9.78
N SER A 236 -6.34 -11.84 9.51
CA SER A 236 -5.05 -11.40 10.08
C SER A 236 -5.18 -9.99 10.65
N SER A 237 -4.25 -9.56 11.51
CA SER A 237 -4.19 -8.17 11.98
C SER A 237 -3.66 -7.20 10.91
N LYS A 238 -3.08 -7.72 9.82
CA LYS A 238 -2.53 -6.96 8.70
C LYS A 238 -2.83 -7.62 7.36
N GLY A 239 -2.98 -6.78 6.33
CA GLY A 239 -2.98 -7.21 4.94
C GLY A 239 -1.59 -7.65 4.45
N ILE A 240 -1.53 -8.12 3.20
CA ILE A 240 -0.32 -8.58 2.55
C ILE A 240 -0.19 -8.00 1.14
N VAL A 241 1.03 -7.58 0.79
CA VAL A 241 1.40 -7.14 -0.56
C VAL A 241 2.06 -8.31 -1.30
N LEU A 242 1.37 -8.86 -2.30
CA LEU A 242 1.90 -9.89 -3.18
C LEU A 242 2.43 -9.25 -4.46
N LYS A 243 3.71 -9.45 -4.78
CA LYS A 243 4.32 -8.94 -6.01
C LYS A 243 4.48 -10.07 -7.01
N PHE A 244 3.97 -9.88 -8.22
CA PHE A 244 4.09 -10.80 -9.35
C PHE A 244 4.92 -10.12 -10.43
N ARG A 245 5.97 -10.78 -10.90
CA ARG A 245 6.71 -10.24 -12.04
C ARG A 245 5.80 -10.31 -13.27
N ILE A 246 5.83 -9.29 -14.13
CA ILE A 246 4.91 -9.22 -15.27
C ILE A 246 5.04 -10.44 -16.20
N ASP A 247 6.25 -10.99 -16.37
CA ASP A 247 6.50 -12.22 -17.13
C ASP A 247 5.82 -13.46 -16.53
N GLU A 248 5.66 -13.52 -15.19
CA GLU A 248 5.00 -14.64 -14.51
C GLU A 248 3.49 -14.68 -14.77
N VAL A 249 2.87 -13.52 -14.99
CA VAL A 249 1.41 -13.37 -15.08
C VAL A 249 0.93 -12.93 -16.45
N GLU A 250 1.83 -12.73 -17.42
CA GLU A 250 1.51 -12.18 -18.75
C GLU A 250 0.36 -12.91 -19.44
N SER A 251 0.34 -14.24 -19.36
CA SER A 251 -0.72 -15.05 -19.99
C SER A 251 -2.10 -14.84 -19.36
N LEU A 252 -2.15 -14.35 -18.12
CA LEU A 252 -3.35 -14.05 -17.35
C LEU A 252 -3.84 -12.60 -17.55
N LEU A 253 -2.96 -11.71 -18.01
CA LEU A 253 -3.27 -10.30 -18.20
C LEU A 253 -4.18 -10.09 -19.42
N VAL A 254 -5.07 -9.10 -19.34
CA VAL A 254 -5.80 -8.62 -20.51
C VAL A 254 -4.79 -8.20 -21.59
N PRO A 255 -4.94 -8.64 -22.86
CA PRO A 255 -3.92 -8.40 -23.89
C PRO A 255 -3.55 -6.93 -24.05
N CYS A 256 -4.53 -6.03 -23.93
CA CYS A 256 -4.27 -4.60 -24.05
C CYS A 256 -3.41 -4.05 -22.90
N PHE A 257 -3.73 -4.44 -21.66
CA PHE A 257 -2.94 -4.08 -20.49
C PHE A 257 -1.51 -4.62 -20.61
N ALA A 258 -1.36 -5.89 -21.00
CA ALA A 258 -0.06 -6.54 -21.20
C ALA A 258 0.79 -5.84 -22.28
N ASN A 259 0.18 -5.50 -23.41
CA ASN A 259 0.85 -4.79 -24.51
C ASN A 259 1.34 -3.41 -24.06
N ARG A 260 0.53 -2.67 -23.31
CA ARG A 260 0.91 -1.35 -22.79
C ARG A 260 2.06 -1.41 -21.80
N LEU A 261 2.11 -2.41 -20.92
CA LEU A 261 3.28 -2.62 -20.06
C LEU A 261 4.58 -2.80 -20.87
N LYS A 262 4.48 -3.32 -22.11
CA LYS A 262 5.61 -3.55 -23.02
C LYS A 262 5.83 -2.44 -24.07
N ASN A 263 5.06 -1.35 -24.02
CA ASN A 263 5.07 -0.29 -25.04
C ASN A 263 4.79 -0.81 -26.46
N THR A 264 3.90 -1.81 -26.58
CA THR A 264 3.41 -2.30 -27.88
C THR A 264 2.01 -1.76 -28.16
N ALA A 265 1.69 -1.57 -29.44
CA ALA A 265 0.44 -0.98 -29.87
C ALA A 265 -0.77 -1.78 -29.36
N CYS A 266 -1.75 -1.07 -28.81
CA CYS A 266 -3.08 -1.58 -28.52
C CYS A 266 -4.10 -0.46 -28.77
N GLU A 267 -5.21 -0.79 -29.41
CA GLU A 267 -6.41 0.05 -29.42
C GLU A 267 -7.09 -0.03 -28.06
N GLU A 268 -7.78 1.04 -27.63
CA GLU A 268 -8.30 1.30 -26.28
C GLU A 268 -8.82 0.09 -25.50
N PHE A 269 -8.81 0.16 -24.16
CA PHE A 269 -9.54 -0.80 -23.33
C PHE A 269 -10.99 -0.85 -23.82
N ASN A 270 -11.40 -1.98 -24.39
CA ASN A 270 -12.79 -2.21 -24.78
C ASN A 270 -13.69 -1.81 -23.61
N GLN A 271 -14.74 -1.07 -23.94
CA GLN A 271 -15.73 -0.38 -23.09
C GLN A 271 -15.88 -0.90 -21.65
N PRO A 272 -16.17 -0.01 -20.67
CA PRO A 272 -16.31 -0.39 -19.27
C PRO A 272 -17.21 -1.61 -19.11
N ILE A 273 -16.69 -2.66 -18.48
CA ILE A 273 -17.51 -3.77 -18.02
C ILE A 273 -18.35 -3.19 -16.87
N ILE A 274 -19.57 -2.77 -17.19
CA ILE A 274 -20.55 -2.36 -16.18
C ILE A 274 -20.82 -3.60 -15.34
N GLY A 275 -20.23 -3.63 -14.14
CA GLY A 275 -20.61 -4.58 -13.12
C GLY A 275 -22.10 -4.42 -12.84
N HIS A 276 -22.89 -5.46 -13.09
CA HIS A 276 -24.28 -5.53 -12.65
C HIS A 276 -24.32 -5.58 -11.11
N HIS A 277 -24.21 -4.42 -10.47
CA HIS A 277 -24.87 -4.16 -9.19
C HIS A 277 -26.16 -3.42 -9.48
N LEU A 278 -27.15 -4.18 -9.96
CA LEU A 278 -28.54 -3.80 -9.77
C LEU A 278 -28.80 -3.84 -8.27
N MET A 279 -28.75 -2.67 -7.64
CA MET A 279 -29.40 -2.41 -6.37
C MET A 279 -30.83 -2.92 -6.48
N LYS A 280 -31.16 -3.96 -5.73
CA LYS A 280 -32.55 -4.24 -5.39
C LYS A 280 -33.03 -3.11 -4.50
N LYS A 281 -34.13 -2.48 -4.93
CA LYS A 281 -35.01 -1.68 -4.08
C LYS A 281 -35.46 -2.47 -2.86
#